data_AF-A0A168BBH1-F1
#
_entry.id   AF-A0A168BBH1-F1
#
_cell.length_a   1.000
_cell.length_b   1.000
_cell.length_c   1.000
_cell.angle_alpha   90.00
_cell.angle_beta   90.00
_cell.angle_gamma   90.00
#
_symmetry.space_group_name_H-M   'P 1'
#
loop_
_entity.id
_entity.type
_entity.pdbx_description
1 polymer ?
#
loop_
_entity_poly.entity_id
_entity_poly.type
_entity_poly.pdbx_seq_one_letter_code
_entity_poly.pdbx_strand_id
1 'polypeptide(L)'
;MVNLFRAAAAGVLALVVGAAQAAPAVANQLAAGYPGSISVSSTSPLAIRYSTSQPDDRNWVGIWASVNGGGPDNQQVGAQPSRKWAYASGLDGTVTLPTDGLAAGDYTAYFLARDGYNWMAAPVQFSLGGSGGGGALKVTGGYPIRIQYNTSQPNANNWLGIYFAAAGGPDTGSVGDPAVRWAYAGDAQGTVEIPTDGLGDGLYKAFLLADGGYASLAQPQIFTQGNAVFRGVLAVDYAAKTAFSFRYTTQKPGAKNWIGVWAYGKGPDGQEAVGQALAWEYATEARATLTVDVSKLPAGQYQAFLLADDKYNWLASPIAIHK
;
A
#
# COMPACT_ATOMS: atom_id res chain seq x y z
N MET A 1 -39.77 25.52 67.46
CA MET A 1 -40.63 25.16 66.30
C MET A 1 -39.81 25.38 65.04
N VAL A 2 -39.40 24.28 64.41
CA VAL A 2 -38.61 24.25 63.17
C VAL A 2 -39.60 24.02 62.04
N ASN A 3 -39.70 24.95 61.08
CA ASN A 3 -40.47 24.74 59.86
C ASN A 3 -39.55 24.82 58.64
N LEU A 4 -39.48 23.67 57.97
CA LEU A 4 -38.76 23.35 56.74
C LEU A 4 -39.50 23.91 55.53
N PHE A 5 -38.80 24.65 54.66
CA PHE A 5 -39.28 24.90 53.29
C PHE A 5 -38.73 23.82 52.36
N ARG A 6 -39.67 23.11 51.70
CA ARG A 6 -39.43 22.11 50.67
C ARG A 6 -39.08 22.79 49.34
N ALA A 7 -37.98 22.40 48.71
CA ALA A 7 -37.68 22.72 47.32
C ALA A 7 -38.17 21.58 46.42
N ALA A 8 -38.99 21.91 45.42
CA ALA A 8 -39.42 21.00 44.37
C ALA A 8 -38.37 21.00 43.24
N ALA A 9 -37.81 19.82 42.92
CA ALA A 9 -36.94 19.64 41.76
C ALA A 9 -37.79 19.20 40.56
N ALA A 10 -37.87 20.05 39.53
CA ALA A 10 -38.41 19.69 38.23
C ALA A 10 -37.30 19.01 37.41
N GLY A 11 -37.50 17.72 37.08
CA GLY A 11 -36.60 16.96 36.21
C GLY A 11 -36.82 17.31 34.75
N VAL A 12 -35.77 17.74 34.07
CA VAL A 12 -35.72 17.86 32.60
C VAL A 12 -35.11 16.58 32.05
N LEU A 13 -35.91 15.81 31.33
CA LEU A 13 -35.46 14.63 30.58
C LEU A 13 -34.85 15.12 29.26
N ALA A 14 -33.52 15.19 29.18
CA ALA A 14 -32.82 15.51 27.94
C ALA A 14 -32.71 14.24 27.07
N LEU A 15 -33.45 14.22 25.96
CA LEU A 15 -33.28 13.25 24.88
C LEU A 15 -31.93 13.51 24.19
N VAL A 16 -30.94 12.67 24.47
CA VAL A 16 -29.67 12.65 23.73
C VAL A 16 -29.92 11.92 22.41
N VAL A 17 -30.10 12.68 21.34
CA VAL A 17 -30.05 12.14 19.97
C VAL A 17 -28.59 11.81 19.69
N GLY A 18 -28.25 10.52 19.71
CA GLY A 18 -26.93 10.05 19.32
C GLY A 18 -26.73 10.26 17.82
N ALA A 19 -26.05 11.34 17.44
CA ALA A 19 -25.49 11.47 16.11
C ALA A 19 -24.41 10.38 15.97
N ALA A 20 -24.64 9.41 15.07
CA ALA A 20 -23.62 8.48 14.66
C ALA A 20 -22.44 9.29 14.10
N GLN A 21 -21.35 9.37 14.88
CA GLN A 21 -20.13 10.00 14.42
C GLN A 21 -19.58 9.15 13.27
N ALA A 22 -19.59 9.71 12.07
CA ALA A 22 -18.87 9.14 10.94
C ALA A 22 -17.41 8.94 11.36
N ALA A 23 -16.87 7.76 11.08
CA ALA A 23 -15.45 7.48 11.29
C ALA A 23 -14.62 8.58 10.58
N PRO A 24 -13.49 9.03 11.18
CA PRO A 24 -12.66 10.04 10.55
C PRO A 24 -12.24 9.56 9.16
N ALA A 25 -12.46 10.40 8.15
CA ALA A 25 -11.98 10.17 6.80
C ALA A 25 -10.48 9.91 6.85
N VAL A 26 -10.05 8.73 6.40
CA VAL A 26 -8.63 8.41 6.23
C VAL A 26 -8.15 9.23 5.04
N ALA A 27 -7.64 10.44 5.31
CA ALA A 27 -6.95 11.23 4.32
C ALA A 27 -5.58 10.59 4.07
N ASN A 28 -5.43 9.88 2.96
CA ASN A 28 -4.11 9.68 2.39
C ASN A 28 -3.62 11.06 1.94
N GLN A 29 -2.73 11.69 2.72
CA GLN A 29 -1.88 12.76 2.21
C GLN A 29 -1.30 12.33 0.87
N LEU A 30 -1.00 13.28 -0.03
CA LEU A 30 -0.28 13.05 -1.29
C LEU A 30 0.78 11.97 -1.07
N ALA A 31 0.48 10.75 -1.50
CA ALA A 31 1.47 9.70 -1.41
C ALA A 31 2.55 10.13 -2.40
N ALA A 32 3.73 10.46 -1.88
CA ALA A 32 4.81 10.98 -2.68
C ALA A 32 5.01 10.06 -3.92
N GLY A 33 5.17 10.68 -5.09
CA GLY A 33 5.30 9.97 -6.37
C GLY A 33 4.06 9.97 -7.28
N TYR A 34 2.85 10.26 -6.79
CA TYR A 34 1.66 10.38 -7.66
C TYR A 34 1.31 11.83 -8.02
N PRO A 35 0.70 12.09 -9.19
CA PRO A 35 0.31 13.44 -9.58
C PRO A 35 -0.87 14.00 -8.77
N GLY A 36 -1.51 13.19 -7.90
CA GLY A 36 -2.73 13.54 -7.18
C GLY A 36 -2.95 12.81 -5.86
N SER A 37 -4.13 13.03 -5.28
CA SER A 37 -4.61 12.39 -4.04
C SER A 37 -6.04 11.86 -4.19
N ILE A 38 -6.41 10.90 -3.34
CA ILE A 38 -7.76 10.36 -3.24
C ILE A 38 -8.08 10.06 -1.77
N SER A 39 -9.31 10.35 -1.33
CA SER A 39 -9.79 10.00 0.01
C SER A 39 -11.30 9.75 0.03
N VAL A 40 -11.75 8.87 0.91
CA VAL A 40 -13.17 8.62 1.14
C VAL A 40 -13.67 9.57 2.23
N SER A 41 -14.68 10.39 1.90
CA SER A 41 -15.27 11.40 2.80
C SER A 41 -16.58 10.94 3.45
N SER A 42 -17.32 10.03 2.81
CA SER A 42 -18.52 9.39 3.35
C SER A 42 -18.75 8.06 2.65
N THR A 43 -19.44 7.12 3.31
CA THR A 43 -19.87 5.83 2.74
C THR A 43 -21.38 5.73 2.56
N SER A 44 -22.14 6.76 2.93
CA SER A 44 -23.59 6.83 2.75
C SER A 44 -24.06 8.28 2.54
N PRO A 45 -24.23 8.75 1.28
CA PRO A 45 -23.77 8.10 0.04
C PRO A 45 -22.22 8.04 -0.04
N LEU A 46 -21.67 7.16 -0.88
CA LEU A 46 -20.22 7.08 -1.06
C LEU A 46 -19.72 8.35 -1.76
N ALA A 47 -18.93 9.14 -1.03
CA ALA A 47 -18.33 10.38 -1.50
C ALA A 47 -16.80 10.28 -1.44
N ILE A 48 -16.16 10.48 -2.58
CA ILE A 48 -14.71 10.33 -2.76
C ILE A 48 -14.15 11.67 -3.23
N ARG A 49 -13.25 12.26 -2.45
CA ARG A 49 -12.51 13.47 -2.84
C ARG A 49 -11.27 13.07 -3.62
N TYR A 50 -10.95 13.86 -4.64
CA TYR A 50 -9.73 13.72 -5.41
C TYR A 50 -9.08 15.07 -5.67
N SER A 51 -7.78 15.05 -5.95
CA SER A 51 -7.05 16.18 -6.53
C SER A 51 -5.94 15.67 -7.45
N THR A 52 -5.52 16.47 -8.43
CA THR A 52 -4.44 16.16 -9.34
C THR A 52 -3.80 17.42 -9.94
N SER A 53 -2.52 17.32 -10.24
CA SER A 53 -1.76 18.25 -11.09
C SER A 53 -1.92 17.99 -12.60
N GLN A 54 -2.63 16.93 -12.98
CA GLN A 54 -2.79 16.46 -14.37
C GLN A 54 -4.27 16.22 -14.70
N PRO A 55 -5.10 17.28 -14.80
CA PRO A 55 -6.51 17.15 -15.12
C PRO A 55 -6.68 16.63 -16.56
N ASP A 56 -7.71 15.82 -16.78
CA ASP A 56 -8.08 15.27 -18.08
C ASP A 56 -9.53 14.81 -17.98
N ASP A 57 -10.36 15.10 -18.98
CA ASP A 57 -11.79 14.77 -18.96
C ASP A 57 -12.07 13.26 -18.85
N ARG A 58 -11.05 12.43 -19.11
CA ARG A 58 -11.12 10.98 -19.02
C ARG A 58 -10.49 10.41 -17.75
N ASN A 59 -9.99 11.25 -16.84
CA ASN A 59 -9.62 10.77 -15.51
C ASN A 59 -10.88 10.29 -14.79
N TRP A 60 -10.78 9.22 -14.01
CA TRP A 60 -11.96 8.57 -13.44
C TRP A 60 -11.67 7.92 -12.09
N VAL A 61 -12.71 7.79 -11.27
CA VAL A 61 -12.67 7.07 -10.01
C VAL A 61 -13.50 5.81 -10.15
N GLY A 62 -12.90 4.67 -9.81
CA GLY A 62 -13.57 3.36 -9.79
C GLY A 62 -13.44 2.68 -8.43
N ILE A 63 -14.38 1.80 -8.12
CA ILE A 63 -14.36 0.97 -6.90
C ILE A 63 -14.36 -0.52 -7.21
N TRP A 64 -13.58 -1.28 -6.44
CA TRP A 64 -13.48 -2.74 -6.48
C TRP A 64 -13.58 -3.31 -5.08
N ALA A 65 -13.97 -4.57 -4.96
CA ALA A 65 -13.84 -5.28 -3.69
C ALA A 65 -12.35 -5.44 -3.35
N SER A 66 -11.96 -5.15 -2.11
CA SER A 66 -10.56 -5.23 -1.65
C SER A 66 -10.02 -6.66 -1.62
N VAL A 67 -10.91 -7.65 -1.50
CA VAL A 67 -10.57 -9.07 -1.46
C VAL A 67 -11.48 -9.82 -2.43
N ASN A 68 -10.95 -10.81 -3.13
CA ASN A 68 -11.65 -11.64 -4.12
C ASN A 68 -12.25 -10.84 -5.30
N GLY A 69 -11.70 -9.65 -5.56
CA GLY A 69 -12.17 -8.73 -6.61
C GLY A 69 -11.07 -8.32 -7.59
N GLY A 70 -9.83 -8.12 -7.12
CA GLY A 70 -8.70 -7.68 -7.94
C GLY A 70 -8.96 -6.34 -8.65
N GLY A 71 -8.52 -5.24 -8.02
CA GLY A 71 -8.57 -3.93 -8.67
C GLY A 71 -7.50 -3.80 -9.75
N PRO A 72 -7.30 -2.59 -10.31
CA PRO A 72 -6.15 -2.28 -11.16
C PRO A 72 -4.87 -2.17 -10.31
N ASP A 73 -4.59 -3.18 -9.48
CA ASP A 73 -3.48 -3.17 -8.55
C ASP A 73 -2.16 -3.08 -9.31
N ASN A 74 -2.06 -3.70 -10.48
CA ASN A 74 -0.89 -3.62 -11.35
C ASN A 74 -0.87 -2.40 -12.28
N GLN A 75 -1.75 -1.41 -12.06
CA GLN A 75 -1.94 -0.27 -12.96
C GLN A 75 -2.31 -0.66 -14.40
N GLN A 76 -2.83 -1.87 -14.58
CA GLN A 76 -3.40 -2.38 -15.81
C GLN A 76 -4.86 -2.76 -15.57
N VAL A 77 -5.53 -3.25 -16.60
CA VAL A 77 -6.89 -3.78 -16.45
C VAL A 77 -6.90 -4.90 -15.41
N GLY A 78 -7.74 -4.75 -14.39
CA GLY A 78 -7.88 -5.74 -13.32
C GLY A 78 -8.59 -7.00 -13.82
N ALA A 79 -8.57 -8.05 -12.99
CA ALA A 79 -9.26 -9.32 -13.29
C ALA A 79 -10.79 -9.18 -13.32
N GLN A 80 -11.35 -8.14 -12.68
CA GLN A 80 -12.77 -7.85 -12.66
C GLN A 80 -13.04 -6.39 -13.06
N PRO A 81 -14.20 -6.10 -13.66
CA PRO A 81 -14.62 -4.72 -13.90
C PRO A 81 -14.87 -3.98 -12.59
N SER A 82 -14.81 -2.65 -12.65
CA SER A 82 -15.22 -1.80 -11.52
C SER A 82 -16.68 -2.08 -11.14
N ARG A 83 -16.98 -2.08 -9.84
CA ARG A 83 -18.35 -2.27 -9.34
C ARG A 83 -19.23 -1.05 -9.64
N LYS A 84 -18.64 0.14 -9.47
CA LYS A 84 -19.19 1.45 -9.85
C LYS A 84 -18.02 2.35 -10.21
N TRP A 85 -18.27 3.37 -11.02
CA TRP A 85 -17.27 4.36 -11.40
C TRP A 85 -17.93 5.67 -11.85
N ALA A 86 -17.14 6.75 -11.88
CA ALA A 86 -17.53 8.03 -12.48
C ALA A 86 -16.29 8.82 -12.92
N TYR A 87 -16.47 9.75 -13.84
CA TYR A 87 -15.41 10.67 -14.27
C TYR A 87 -15.02 11.68 -13.17
N ALA A 88 -13.75 12.05 -13.17
CA ALA A 88 -13.07 12.92 -12.22
C ALA A 88 -12.12 13.86 -12.98
N SER A 89 -12.72 14.74 -13.80
CA SER A 89 -12.02 15.50 -14.84
C SER A 89 -11.19 16.69 -14.36
N GLY A 90 -11.56 17.26 -13.21
CA GLY A 90 -11.00 18.51 -12.70
C GLY A 90 -9.61 18.39 -12.07
N LEU A 91 -9.06 19.53 -11.66
CA LEU A 91 -7.89 19.60 -10.80
C LEU A 91 -8.18 19.06 -9.39
N ASP A 92 -9.41 19.21 -8.93
CA ASP A 92 -9.92 18.61 -7.71
C ASP A 92 -11.44 18.47 -7.81
N GLY A 93 -12.01 17.68 -6.90
CA GLY A 93 -13.45 17.53 -6.84
C GLY A 93 -13.90 16.42 -5.90
N THR A 94 -15.21 16.16 -5.93
CA THR A 94 -15.83 15.02 -5.24
C THR A 94 -16.61 14.21 -6.24
N VAL A 95 -16.32 12.91 -6.30
CA VAL A 95 -17.13 11.91 -6.99
C VAL A 95 -18.11 11.30 -5.99
N THR A 96 -19.40 11.28 -6.33
CA THR A 96 -20.42 10.56 -5.57
C THR A 96 -20.83 9.31 -6.33
N LEU A 97 -20.69 8.14 -5.71
CA LEU A 97 -21.08 6.87 -6.29
C LEU A 97 -22.28 6.28 -5.52
N PRO A 98 -23.29 5.75 -6.24
CA PRO A 98 -24.36 4.99 -5.61
C PRO A 98 -23.81 3.74 -4.92
N THR A 99 -24.28 3.46 -3.69
CA THR A 99 -23.96 2.23 -2.95
C THR A 99 -25.06 1.17 -3.05
N ASP A 100 -26.17 1.47 -3.72
CA ASP A 100 -27.20 0.48 -4.02
C ASP A 100 -26.65 -0.69 -4.84
N GLY A 101 -27.09 -1.89 -4.44
CA GLY A 101 -26.65 -3.15 -5.04
C GLY A 101 -25.23 -3.57 -4.65
N LEU A 102 -24.52 -2.82 -3.80
CA LEU A 102 -23.24 -3.24 -3.24
C LEU A 102 -23.46 -4.03 -1.95
N ALA A 103 -22.83 -5.20 -1.86
CA ALA A 103 -22.81 -5.97 -0.62
C ALA A 103 -22.01 -5.24 0.46
N ALA A 104 -22.33 -5.51 1.73
CA ALA A 104 -21.46 -5.12 2.83
C ALA A 104 -20.08 -5.76 2.68
N GLY A 105 -19.04 -5.06 3.11
CA GLY A 105 -17.66 -5.52 3.05
C GLY A 105 -16.67 -4.45 2.65
N ASP A 106 -15.46 -4.89 2.33
CA ASP A 106 -14.30 -4.04 2.12
C ASP A 106 -14.06 -3.75 0.63
N TYR A 107 -13.81 -2.48 0.34
CA TYR A 107 -13.63 -1.94 -1.00
C TYR A 107 -12.39 -1.06 -1.10
N THR A 108 -11.83 -1.00 -2.30
CA THR A 108 -10.73 -0.11 -2.66
C THR A 108 -11.20 0.83 -3.77
N ALA A 109 -11.01 2.13 -3.56
CA ALA A 109 -11.21 3.15 -4.58
C ALA A 109 -9.87 3.53 -5.23
N TYR A 110 -9.89 3.66 -6.56
CA TYR A 110 -8.73 4.03 -7.36
C TYR A 110 -9.06 5.31 -8.13
N PHE A 111 -8.13 6.26 -8.13
CA PHE A 111 -8.16 7.40 -9.03
C PHE A 111 -7.26 7.10 -10.21
N LEU A 112 -7.80 7.10 -11.42
CA LEU A 112 -7.22 6.48 -12.60
C LEU A 112 -7.14 7.46 -13.77
N ALA A 113 -6.09 7.32 -14.58
CA ALA A 113 -5.75 8.27 -15.62
C ALA A 113 -6.40 7.91 -16.97
N ARG A 114 -7.08 8.88 -17.59
CA ARG A 114 -7.42 8.89 -19.03
C ARG A 114 -8.07 7.62 -19.61
N ASP A 115 -9.16 7.14 -19.01
CA ASP A 115 -9.83 5.86 -19.33
C ASP A 115 -8.91 4.61 -19.20
N GLY A 116 -7.67 4.80 -18.74
CA GLY A 116 -6.72 3.74 -18.44
C GLY A 116 -6.74 3.39 -16.96
N TYR A 117 -5.80 2.54 -16.56
CA TYR A 117 -5.71 1.99 -15.21
C TYR A 117 -4.45 2.43 -14.44
N ASN A 118 -3.69 3.36 -15.01
CA ASN A 118 -2.59 4.00 -14.31
C ASN A 118 -3.11 4.84 -13.16
N TRP A 119 -2.47 4.72 -12.00
CA TRP A 119 -2.91 5.42 -10.81
C TRP A 119 -2.53 6.90 -10.86
N MET A 120 -3.50 7.75 -10.57
CA MET A 120 -3.35 9.18 -10.35
C MET A 120 -3.04 9.50 -8.89
N ALA A 121 -3.34 8.57 -7.98
CA ALA A 121 -3.11 8.66 -6.54
C ALA A 121 -2.97 7.25 -5.95
N ALA A 122 -2.34 7.12 -4.78
CA ALA A 122 -2.37 5.87 -4.03
C ALA A 122 -3.82 5.46 -3.73
N PRO A 123 -4.22 4.20 -3.99
CA PRO A 123 -5.59 3.75 -3.75
C PRO A 123 -5.97 3.90 -2.29
N VAL A 124 -7.26 4.12 -2.05
CA VAL A 124 -7.81 4.29 -0.69
C VAL A 124 -8.81 3.19 -0.40
N GLN A 125 -8.74 2.65 0.80
CA GLN A 125 -9.59 1.56 1.25
C GLN A 125 -10.71 2.07 2.16
N PHE A 126 -11.88 1.43 2.08
CA PHE A 126 -13.06 1.75 2.88
C PHE A 126 -13.95 0.51 3.04
N SER A 127 -14.94 0.57 3.93
CA SER A 127 -15.91 -0.51 4.13
C SER A 127 -17.35 0.00 4.00
N LEU A 128 -18.22 -0.83 3.44
CA LEU A 128 -19.67 -0.60 3.40
C LEU A 128 -20.34 -1.55 4.40
N GLY A 129 -21.17 -1.04 5.30
CA GLY A 129 -21.93 -1.88 6.23
C GLY A 129 -21.11 -2.65 7.29
N GLY A 130 -19.84 -2.30 7.49
CA GLY A 130 -18.90 -2.97 8.41
C GLY A 130 -17.73 -3.65 7.69
N SER A 131 -16.66 -3.99 8.41
CA SER A 131 -15.51 -4.70 7.83
C SER A 131 -15.89 -6.15 7.52
N GLY A 132 -15.54 -6.63 6.32
CA GLY A 132 -15.90 -7.97 5.86
C GLY A 132 -15.04 -9.08 6.47
N GLY A 133 -13.83 -8.74 6.94
CA GLY A 133 -12.96 -9.65 7.68
C GLY A 133 -13.35 -9.71 9.17
N GLY A 134 -13.33 -10.91 9.75
CA GLY A 134 -13.55 -11.12 11.19
C GLY A 134 -12.41 -10.59 12.08
N GLY A 135 -11.68 -9.58 11.63
CA GLY A 135 -10.47 -9.03 12.24
C GLY A 135 -10.16 -7.64 11.69
N ALA A 136 -9.14 -7.00 12.25
CA ALA A 136 -8.67 -5.68 11.83
C ALA A 136 -7.14 -5.64 11.72
N LEU A 137 -6.66 -4.78 10.84
CA LEU A 137 -5.25 -4.53 10.60
C LEU A 137 -4.97 -3.03 10.70
N LYS A 138 -3.93 -2.66 11.44
CA LYS A 138 -3.42 -1.29 11.51
C LYS A 138 -1.90 -1.28 11.32
N VAL A 139 -1.44 -0.70 10.22
CA VAL A 139 -0.03 -0.57 9.87
C VAL A 139 0.44 0.86 10.03
N THR A 140 1.58 1.02 10.67
CA THR A 140 2.34 2.26 10.74
C THR A 140 3.69 2.01 10.07
N GLY A 141 3.94 2.69 8.95
CA GLY A 141 5.26 2.71 8.31
C GLY A 141 6.31 3.32 9.25
N GLY A 142 7.57 2.93 9.07
CA GLY A 142 8.64 3.33 9.98
C GLY A 142 9.84 2.40 9.89
N TYR A 143 10.81 2.58 10.78
CA TYR A 143 12.01 1.74 10.86
C TYR A 143 12.11 1.23 12.30
N PRO A 144 11.40 0.14 12.67
CA PRO A 144 10.71 -0.84 11.83
C PRO A 144 9.27 -0.48 11.42
N ILE A 145 8.68 -1.28 10.51
CA ILE A 145 7.23 -1.24 10.24
C ILE A 145 6.51 -1.88 11.42
N ARG A 146 5.51 -1.18 11.98
CA ARG A 146 4.71 -1.69 13.09
C ARG A 146 3.31 -2.06 12.63
N ILE A 147 2.90 -3.29 12.90
CA ILE A 147 1.59 -3.82 12.53
C ILE A 147 0.85 -4.26 13.79
N GLN A 148 -0.31 -3.65 14.04
CA GLN A 148 -1.27 -4.08 15.05
C GLN A 148 -2.37 -4.88 14.36
N TYR A 149 -2.79 -5.99 14.96
CA TYR A 149 -3.82 -6.84 14.37
C TYR A 149 -4.73 -7.43 15.44
N ASN A 150 -5.93 -7.81 15.00
CA ASN A 150 -6.80 -8.75 15.69
C ASN A 150 -7.55 -9.63 14.70
N THR A 151 -8.01 -10.79 15.15
CA THR A 151 -8.79 -11.75 14.39
C THR A 151 -9.67 -12.58 15.31
N SER A 152 -10.88 -12.91 14.84
CA SER A 152 -11.78 -13.90 15.45
C SER A 152 -11.39 -15.35 15.16
N GLN A 153 -10.37 -15.57 14.33
CA GLN A 153 -9.89 -16.89 13.90
C GLN A 153 -8.39 -17.06 14.22
N PRO A 154 -7.98 -17.11 15.50
CA PRO A 154 -6.58 -17.35 15.86
C PRO A 154 -6.14 -18.75 15.43
N ASN A 155 -4.92 -18.84 14.89
CA ASN A 155 -4.27 -20.09 14.48
C ASN A 155 -2.77 -19.82 14.40
N ALA A 156 -1.93 -20.71 14.94
CA ALA A 156 -0.47 -20.56 14.97
C ALA A 156 0.18 -20.30 13.60
N ASN A 157 -0.46 -20.70 12.50
CA ASN A 157 -0.01 -20.50 11.12
C ASN A 157 -0.55 -19.23 10.47
N ASN A 158 -1.37 -18.43 11.15
CA ASN A 158 -1.75 -17.11 10.65
C ASN A 158 -0.51 -16.25 10.52
N TRP A 159 -0.49 -15.38 9.51
CA TRP A 159 0.71 -14.61 9.20
C TRP A 159 0.37 -13.25 8.61
N LEU A 160 1.30 -12.31 8.81
CA LEU A 160 1.29 -10.98 8.22
C LEU A 160 2.19 -10.99 6.99
N GLY A 161 1.66 -10.57 5.85
CA GLY A 161 2.43 -10.43 4.62
C GLY A 161 2.49 -8.96 4.19
N ILE A 162 3.70 -8.47 3.89
CA ILE A 162 3.93 -7.16 3.26
C ILE A 162 4.20 -7.37 1.77
N TYR A 163 3.48 -6.65 0.93
CA TYR A 163 3.59 -6.70 -0.53
C TYR A 163 3.77 -5.30 -1.10
N PHE A 164 4.27 -5.19 -2.32
CA PHE A 164 4.13 -3.93 -3.06
C PHE A 164 2.65 -3.62 -3.24
N ALA A 165 2.24 -2.37 -3.02
CA ALA A 165 0.84 -2.00 -3.20
C ALA A 165 0.40 -2.20 -4.65
N ALA A 166 1.32 -1.95 -5.60
CA ALA A 166 1.08 -2.23 -7.00
C ALA A 166 1.32 -3.72 -7.29
N ALA A 167 0.32 -4.41 -7.85
CA ALA A 167 0.29 -5.81 -8.29
C ALA A 167 0.71 -6.86 -7.24
N GLY A 168 0.90 -6.49 -5.98
CA GLY A 168 1.40 -7.39 -4.95
C GLY A 168 0.31 -7.83 -3.98
N GLY A 169 0.42 -9.08 -3.54
CA GLY A 169 -0.43 -9.66 -2.51
C GLY A 169 -1.54 -10.55 -3.04
N PRO A 170 -2.19 -11.29 -2.14
CA PRO A 170 -3.27 -12.21 -2.47
C PRO A 170 -4.63 -11.50 -2.55
N ASP A 171 -4.76 -10.48 -3.39
CA ASP A 171 -6.01 -9.72 -3.55
C ASP A 171 -7.20 -10.61 -4.00
N THR A 172 -6.92 -11.78 -4.58
CA THR A 172 -7.93 -12.78 -5.00
C THR A 172 -8.05 -13.97 -4.04
N GLY A 173 -7.38 -13.94 -2.88
CA GLY A 173 -7.34 -15.05 -1.93
C GLY A 173 -6.53 -16.27 -2.39
N SER A 174 -5.85 -16.17 -3.54
CA SER A 174 -5.00 -17.22 -4.12
C SER A 174 -3.53 -16.82 -4.10
N VAL A 175 -2.63 -17.78 -4.37
CA VAL A 175 -1.17 -17.53 -4.45
C VAL A 175 -0.90 -16.45 -5.49
N GLY A 176 -0.52 -15.27 -5.03
CA GLY A 176 0.02 -14.19 -5.86
C GLY A 176 1.55 -14.21 -5.84
N ASP A 177 2.15 -13.03 -5.89
CA ASP A 177 3.60 -12.87 -5.66
C ASP A 177 3.97 -13.21 -4.21
N PRO A 178 5.20 -13.70 -3.94
CA PRO A 178 5.67 -13.91 -2.58
C PRO A 178 5.66 -12.60 -1.79
N ALA A 179 5.48 -12.67 -0.47
CA ALA A 179 5.58 -11.48 0.37
C ALA A 179 6.99 -10.89 0.34
N VAL A 180 7.11 -9.56 0.32
CA VAL A 180 8.38 -8.83 0.45
C VAL A 180 9.00 -9.06 1.80
N ARG A 181 8.17 -9.01 2.84
CA ARG A 181 8.49 -9.45 4.20
C ARG A 181 7.26 -10.08 4.81
N TRP A 182 7.46 -10.97 5.76
CA TRP A 182 6.36 -11.60 6.48
C TRP A 182 6.77 -11.95 7.90
N ALA A 183 5.78 -12.18 8.75
CA ALA A 183 5.95 -12.68 10.11
C ALA A 183 4.71 -13.44 10.55
N TYR A 184 4.86 -14.43 11.45
CA TYR A 184 3.71 -15.10 12.04
C TYR A 184 2.90 -14.18 12.97
N ALA A 185 1.60 -14.41 13.02
CA ALA A 185 0.61 -13.62 13.75
C ALA A 185 -0.51 -14.53 14.27
N GLY A 186 -0.12 -15.52 15.07
CA GLY A 186 -1.00 -16.63 15.43
C GLY A 186 -2.04 -16.33 16.50
N ASP A 187 -1.82 -15.29 17.30
CA ASP A 187 -2.68 -14.92 18.41
C ASP A 187 -3.98 -14.25 17.91
N ALA A 188 -4.99 -14.16 18.78
CA ALA A 188 -6.22 -13.45 18.44
C ALA A 188 -6.02 -11.93 18.27
N GLN A 189 -4.94 -11.39 18.84
CA GLN A 189 -4.53 -10.00 18.69
C GLN A 189 -3.04 -9.84 19.02
N GLY A 190 -2.39 -8.85 18.43
CA GLY A 190 -0.98 -8.59 18.72
C GLY A 190 -0.42 -7.36 18.04
N THR A 191 0.85 -7.11 18.31
CA THR A 191 1.69 -6.13 17.61
C THR A 191 2.93 -6.84 17.10
N VAL A 192 3.24 -6.71 15.82
CA VAL A 192 4.44 -7.25 15.18
C VAL A 192 5.26 -6.11 14.60
N GLU A 193 6.57 -6.18 14.79
CA GLU A 193 7.53 -5.29 14.14
C GLU A 193 8.24 -6.04 13.01
N ILE A 194 8.20 -5.48 11.80
CA ILE A 194 8.84 -6.06 10.62
C ILE A 194 10.04 -5.18 10.25
N PRO A 195 11.27 -5.74 10.23
CA PRO A 195 12.46 -5.03 9.77
C PRO A 195 12.33 -4.52 8.33
N THR A 196 12.95 -3.39 8.06
CA THR A 196 12.90 -2.69 6.77
C THR A 196 14.22 -2.74 6.01
N ASP A 197 15.21 -3.48 6.50
CA ASP A 197 16.43 -3.73 5.75
C ASP A 197 16.08 -4.38 4.40
N GLY A 198 16.69 -3.87 3.33
CA GLY A 198 16.35 -4.32 1.98
C GLY A 198 14.96 -3.92 1.49
N LEU A 199 14.24 -2.98 2.14
CA LEU A 199 13.03 -2.34 1.63
C LEU A 199 13.31 -0.90 1.22
N GLY A 200 12.98 -0.53 -0.01
CA GLY A 200 13.03 0.85 -0.49
C GLY A 200 11.80 1.63 -0.08
N ASP A 201 11.89 2.95 -0.14
CA ASP A 201 10.73 3.80 0.08
C ASP A 201 9.66 3.56 -0.99
N GLY A 202 8.39 3.63 -0.59
CA GLY A 202 7.30 3.36 -1.52
C GLY A 202 5.97 3.06 -0.86
N LEU A 203 5.01 2.65 -1.69
CA LEU A 203 3.72 2.15 -1.24
C LEU A 203 3.71 0.63 -1.17
N TYR A 204 3.29 0.15 -0.02
CA TYR A 204 3.15 -1.24 0.31
C TYR A 204 1.71 -1.53 0.73
N LYS A 205 1.35 -2.81 0.70
CA LYS A 205 0.06 -3.33 1.13
C LYS A 205 0.33 -4.48 2.11
N ALA A 206 -0.28 -4.43 3.28
CA ALA A 206 -0.18 -5.48 4.28
C ALA A 206 -1.46 -6.30 4.35
N PHE A 207 -1.31 -7.59 4.60
CA PHE A 207 -2.43 -8.52 4.81
C PHE A 207 -2.24 -9.27 6.12
N LEU A 208 -3.35 -9.57 6.80
CA LEU A 208 -3.43 -10.66 7.78
C LEU A 208 -4.05 -11.86 7.07
N LEU A 209 -3.34 -12.99 7.05
CA LEU A 209 -3.64 -14.16 6.23
C LEU A 209 -3.81 -15.42 7.09
N ALA A 210 -4.76 -16.27 6.69
CA ALA A 210 -5.22 -17.41 7.47
C ALA A 210 -4.39 -18.68 7.23
N ASP A 211 -4.01 -19.35 8.32
CA ASP A 211 -3.56 -20.75 8.35
C ASP A 211 -2.51 -21.14 7.28
N GLY A 212 -1.47 -20.31 7.10
CA GLY A 212 -0.44 -20.51 6.07
C GLY A 212 -0.92 -20.34 4.62
N GLY A 213 -2.21 -20.11 4.41
CA GLY A 213 -2.83 -19.79 3.13
C GLY A 213 -2.87 -18.28 2.86
N TYR A 214 -3.65 -17.91 1.86
CA TYR A 214 -3.72 -16.56 1.31
C TYR A 214 -5.12 -15.92 1.46
N ALA A 215 -6.02 -16.58 2.19
CA ALA A 215 -7.30 -16.00 2.55
C ALA A 215 -7.10 -14.90 3.59
N SER A 216 -7.67 -13.72 3.34
CA SER A 216 -7.50 -12.57 4.23
C SER A 216 -8.45 -12.61 5.43
N LEU A 217 -7.92 -12.38 6.63
CA LEU A 217 -8.65 -12.36 7.90
C LEU A 217 -9.13 -10.95 8.31
N ALA A 218 -8.59 -9.91 7.67
CA ALA A 218 -8.90 -8.51 7.92
C ALA A 218 -8.79 -7.73 6.60
N GLN A 219 -9.40 -6.55 6.52
CA GLN A 219 -9.16 -5.66 5.38
C GLN A 219 -7.65 -5.43 5.21
N PRO A 220 -7.06 -5.64 4.02
CA PRO A 220 -5.66 -5.31 3.78
C PRO A 220 -5.44 -3.82 4.05
N GLN A 221 -4.22 -3.41 4.37
CA GLN A 221 -3.93 -1.98 4.54
C GLN A 221 -2.83 -1.51 3.61
N ILE A 222 -3.13 -0.51 2.78
CA ILE A 222 -2.13 0.25 2.02
C ILE A 222 -1.44 1.26 2.93
N PHE A 223 -0.12 1.34 2.88
CA PHE A 223 0.68 2.26 3.68
C PHE A 223 1.94 2.70 2.93
N THR A 224 2.48 3.86 3.32
CA THR A 224 3.77 4.36 2.84
C THR A 224 4.89 3.91 3.77
N GLN A 225 5.99 3.43 3.19
CA GLN A 225 7.26 3.22 3.87
C GLN A 225 8.26 4.26 3.37
N GLY A 226 8.94 4.94 4.30
CA GLY A 226 9.94 5.97 3.97
C GLY A 226 9.38 7.22 3.27
N ASN A 227 10.25 7.98 2.60
CA ASN A 227 9.89 9.20 1.87
C ASN A 227 9.81 8.89 0.37
N ALA A 228 8.63 8.43 -0.09
CA ALA A 228 8.42 7.88 -1.43
C ALA A 228 8.51 8.92 -2.57
N VAL A 229 9.63 9.64 -2.72
CA VAL A 229 9.81 10.64 -3.78
C VAL A 229 9.76 10.00 -5.18
N PHE A 230 10.15 8.72 -5.29
CA PHE A 230 10.28 8.00 -6.54
C PHE A 230 9.04 7.18 -6.90
N ARG A 231 8.78 7.04 -8.21
CA ARG A 231 7.61 6.34 -8.76
C ARG A 231 7.85 4.84 -8.96
N GLY A 232 8.69 4.26 -8.11
CA GLY A 232 9.13 2.88 -8.17
C GLY A 232 9.60 2.44 -6.80
N VAL A 233 9.69 1.12 -6.62
CA VAL A 233 10.12 0.49 -5.37
C VAL A 233 11.18 -0.53 -5.69
N LEU A 234 12.19 -0.65 -4.84
CA LEU A 234 13.22 -1.67 -4.91
C LEU A 234 13.24 -2.42 -3.59
N ALA A 235 13.28 -3.75 -3.64
CA ALA A 235 13.45 -4.61 -2.49
C ALA A 235 14.40 -5.76 -2.81
N VAL A 236 15.05 -6.31 -1.80
CA VAL A 236 15.89 -7.50 -1.93
C VAL A 236 15.41 -8.63 -1.01
N ASP A 237 15.46 -9.83 -1.57
CA ASP A 237 15.38 -11.08 -0.83
C ASP A 237 16.76 -11.72 -0.71
N TYR A 238 17.13 -12.07 0.52
CA TYR A 238 18.40 -12.70 0.85
C TYR A 238 18.38 -14.23 0.65
N ALA A 239 17.69 -14.70 -0.39
CA ALA A 239 17.42 -16.12 -0.59
C ALA A 239 18.70 -16.96 -0.81
N ALA A 240 19.79 -16.36 -1.29
CA ALA A 240 21.05 -17.05 -1.56
C ALA A 240 22.27 -16.20 -1.18
N LYS A 241 23.37 -16.87 -0.77
CA LYS A 241 24.65 -16.20 -0.44
C LYS A 241 25.43 -15.74 -1.66
N THR A 242 25.15 -16.29 -2.83
CA THR A 242 25.88 -16.01 -4.07
C THR A 242 25.12 -15.09 -5.02
N ALA A 243 23.87 -14.78 -4.72
CA ALA A 243 23.03 -13.99 -5.59
C ALA A 243 22.01 -13.20 -4.77
N PHE A 244 21.81 -11.95 -5.13
CA PHE A 244 20.70 -11.16 -4.60
C PHE A 244 19.52 -11.25 -5.55
N SER A 245 18.35 -11.57 -5.01
CA SER A 245 17.08 -11.55 -5.75
C SER A 245 16.40 -10.21 -5.49
N PHE A 246 16.50 -9.30 -6.44
CA PHE A 246 15.85 -8.00 -6.36
C PHE A 246 14.45 -8.07 -6.94
N ARG A 247 13.48 -7.57 -6.20
CA ARG A 247 12.13 -7.31 -6.69
C ARG A 247 11.95 -5.82 -6.85
N TYR A 248 11.41 -5.39 -7.98
CA TYR A 248 11.26 -3.97 -8.25
C TYR A 248 9.99 -3.63 -9.01
N THR A 249 9.62 -2.36 -8.93
CA THR A 249 8.60 -1.73 -9.77
C THR A 249 9.11 -0.38 -10.26
N THR A 250 8.70 0.02 -11.46
CA THR A 250 8.96 1.35 -12.03
C THR A 250 7.83 1.76 -12.97
N GLN A 251 7.44 3.03 -12.95
CA GLN A 251 6.54 3.60 -13.95
C GLN A 251 7.22 3.94 -15.29
N LYS A 252 8.55 3.80 -15.37
CA LYS A 252 9.34 4.10 -16.57
C LYS A 252 10.14 2.86 -16.99
N PRO A 253 9.51 1.79 -17.50
CA PRO A 253 10.23 0.65 -18.06
C PRO A 253 11.09 1.10 -19.24
N GLY A 254 12.19 0.40 -19.48
CA GLY A 254 13.15 0.78 -20.50
C GLY A 254 14.24 -0.27 -20.64
N ALA A 255 14.60 -0.62 -21.88
CA ALA A 255 15.56 -1.69 -22.18
C ALA A 255 16.97 -1.47 -21.60
N LYS A 256 17.24 -0.26 -21.09
CA LYS A 256 18.52 0.19 -20.53
C LYS A 256 18.42 0.54 -19.05
N ASN A 257 17.27 0.33 -18.42
CA ASN A 257 17.17 0.41 -16.98
C ASN A 257 17.93 -0.75 -16.35
N TRP A 258 18.51 -0.54 -15.19
CA TRP A 258 19.40 -1.52 -14.59
C TRP A 258 19.39 -1.44 -13.07
N ILE A 259 19.70 -2.56 -12.43
CA ILE A 259 19.99 -2.60 -10.99
C ILE A 259 21.49 -2.72 -10.83
N GLY A 260 22.08 -1.80 -10.06
CA GLY A 260 23.51 -1.83 -9.73
C GLY A 260 23.73 -1.96 -8.23
N VAL A 261 24.82 -2.64 -7.85
CA VAL A 261 25.26 -2.83 -6.47
C VAL A 261 26.62 -2.18 -6.25
N TRP A 262 26.73 -1.33 -5.23
CA TRP A 262 27.98 -0.69 -4.80
C TRP A 262 28.26 -0.98 -3.33
N ALA A 263 29.53 -0.81 -2.94
CA ALA A 263 29.87 -0.69 -1.52
C ALA A 263 29.08 0.47 -0.89
N TYR A 264 28.70 0.32 0.37
CA TYR A 264 27.91 1.33 1.07
C TYR A 264 28.59 2.72 1.04
N GLY A 265 27.85 3.74 0.64
CA GLY A 265 28.29 5.14 0.48
C GLY A 265 29.19 5.40 -0.74
N LYS A 266 29.28 4.45 -1.69
CA LYS A 266 30.05 4.59 -2.94
C LYS A 266 29.17 4.53 -4.19
N GLY A 267 27.85 4.42 -4.01
CA GLY A 267 26.89 4.39 -5.10
C GLY A 267 26.56 5.80 -5.62
N PRO A 268 25.65 5.90 -6.59
CA PRO A 268 25.17 7.17 -7.13
C PRO A 268 24.20 7.87 -6.17
N ASP A 269 24.62 8.11 -4.93
CA ASP A 269 23.81 8.76 -3.88
C ASP A 269 23.34 10.19 -4.29
N GLY A 270 24.09 10.83 -5.21
CA GLY A 270 23.75 12.13 -5.80
C GLY A 270 23.00 12.08 -7.14
N GLN A 271 22.61 10.89 -7.63
CA GLN A 271 22.07 10.69 -8.99
C GLN A 271 23.02 11.11 -10.14
N GLU A 272 24.32 11.10 -9.87
CA GLU A 272 25.38 11.44 -10.81
C GLU A 272 26.25 10.21 -11.13
N ALA A 273 27.08 10.33 -12.16
CA ALA A 273 27.99 9.27 -12.53
C ALA A 273 29.02 8.99 -11.43
N VAL A 274 29.12 7.73 -11.04
CA VAL A 274 30.08 7.22 -10.06
C VAL A 274 30.89 6.07 -10.67
N GLY A 275 31.86 5.56 -9.91
CA GLY A 275 32.64 4.37 -10.30
C GLY A 275 31.76 3.16 -10.68
N GLN A 276 32.38 2.17 -11.32
CA GLN A 276 31.65 0.98 -11.78
C GLN A 276 30.92 0.26 -10.65
N ALA A 277 29.73 -0.24 -10.95
CA ALA A 277 29.01 -1.14 -10.05
C ALA A 277 29.83 -2.42 -9.83
N LEU A 278 29.81 -2.93 -8.61
CA LEU A 278 30.48 -4.18 -8.25
C LEU A 278 29.74 -5.40 -8.81
N ALA A 279 28.44 -5.28 -8.98
CA ALA A 279 27.57 -6.22 -9.68
C ALA A 279 26.37 -5.46 -10.25
N TRP A 280 25.83 -5.92 -11.37
CA TRP A 280 24.68 -5.28 -11.99
C TRP A 280 23.95 -6.25 -12.93
N GLU A 281 22.70 -5.95 -13.22
CA GLU A 281 21.93 -6.58 -14.29
C GLU A 281 20.91 -5.61 -14.89
N TYR A 282 20.49 -5.85 -16.13
CA TYR A 282 19.44 -5.06 -16.77
C TYR A 282 18.05 -5.37 -16.18
N ALA A 283 17.31 -4.30 -15.90
CA ALA A 283 16.00 -4.29 -15.24
C ALA A 283 14.96 -3.64 -16.16
N THR A 284 14.64 -4.33 -17.25
CA THR A 284 13.93 -3.75 -18.41
C THR A 284 12.44 -3.52 -18.20
N GLU A 285 11.84 -4.31 -17.32
CA GLU A 285 10.40 -4.39 -17.15
C GLU A 285 9.85 -3.33 -16.20
N ALA A 286 8.54 -3.11 -16.26
CA ALA A 286 7.87 -2.24 -15.29
C ALA A 286 7.81 -2.88 -13.88
N ARG A 287 7.90 -4.22 -13.83
CA ARG A 287 7.96 -5.04 -12.62
C ARG A 287 8.65 -6.35 -12.97
N ALA A 288 9.64 -6.74 -12.18
CA ALA A 288 10.19 -8.09 -12.26
C ALA A 288 10.90 -8.49 -10.96
N THR A 289 11.25 -9.77 -10.89
CA THR A 289 12.30 -10.28 -10.02
C THR A 289 13.55 -10.49 -10.87
N LEU A 290 14.67 -9.91 -10.45
CA LEU A 290 15.96 -9.99 -11.11
C LEU A 290 16.99 -10.56 -10.16
N THR A 291 17.78 -11.51 -10.64
CA THR A 291 18.89 -12.07 -9.87
C THR A 291 20.19 -11.40 -10.29
N VAL A 292 20.92 -10.82 -9.34
CA VAL A 292 22.25 -10.25 -9.56
C VAL A 292 23.29 -11.16 -8.92
N ASP A 293 24.25 -11.65 -9.71
CA ASP A 293 25.37 -12.45 -9.19
C ASP A 293 26.27 -11.59 -8.31
N VAL A 294 26.36 -11.99 -7.03
CA VAL A 294 27.23 -11.35 -6.05
C VAL A 294 28.27 -12.31 -5.49
N SER A 295 28.46 -13.48 -6.10
CA SER A 295 29.38 -14.53 -5.64
C SER A 295 30.79 -14.01 -5.33
N LYS A 296 31.26 -13.03 -6.09
CA LYS A 296 32.59 -12.41 -5.96
C LYS A 296 32.68 -11.28 -4.92
N LEU A 297 31.55 -10.82 -4.38
CA LEU A 297 31.56 -9.78 -3.36
C LEU A 297 31.99 -10.35 -1.99
N PRO A 298 32.87 -9.69 -1.22
CA PRO A 298 33.14 -10.09 0.16
C PRO A 298 31.90 -9.88 1.06
N ALA A 299 31.89 -10.47 2.26
CA ALA A 299 30.88 -10.13 3.26
C ALA A 299 30.99 -8.65 3.64
N GLY A 300 29.87 -7.96 3.82
CA GLY A 300 29.87 -6.52 4.08
C GLY A 300 28.56 -5.80 3.78
N GLN A 301 28.61 -4.47 3.92
CA GLN A 301 27.48 -3.58 3.64
C GLN A 301 27.58 -3.01 2.22
N TYR A 302 26.45 -3.06 1.52
CA TYR A 302 26.29 -2.60 0.16
C TYR A 302 25.04 -1.74 0.03
N GLN A 303 24.92 -1.06 -1.10
CA GLN A 303 23.69 -0.40 -1.52
C GLN A 303 23.32 -0.86 -2.93
N ALA A 304 22.03 -1.06 -3.17
CA ALA A 304 21.49 -1.31 -4.49
C ALA A 304 20.61 -0.16 -4.96
N PHE A 305 20.66 0.09 -6.26
CA PHE A 305 19.97 1.19 -6.93
C PHE A 305 19.25 0.65 -8.15
N LEU A 306 18.00 1.07 -8.36
CA LEU A 306 17.29 0.88 -9.62
C LEU A 306 17.43 2.17 -10.44
N LEU A 307 18.06 2.08 -11.60
CA LEU A 307 18.58 3.22 -12.36
C LEU A 307 18.05 3.25 -13.79
N ALA A 308 17.89 4.45 -14.33
CA ALA A 308 17.29 4.68 -15.65
C ALA A 308 18.32 4.75 -16.79
N ASP A 309 18.02 4.12 -17.93
CA ASP A 309 18.62 4.40 -19.24
C ASP A 309 20.17 4.40 -19.32
N ASP A 310 20.86 3.40 -18.75
CA ASP A 310 22.34 3.34 -18.60
C ASP A 310 22.93 4.57 -17.87
N LYS A 311 22.09 5.35 -17.16
CA LYS A 311 22.47 6.51 -16.36
C LYS A 311 22.29 6.21 -14.87
N TYR A 312 22.47 7.23 -14.05
CA TYR A 312 22.50 7.14 -12.59
C TYR A 312 21.31 7.83 -11.91
N ASN A 313 20.29 8.23 -12.69
CA ASN A 313 19.03 8.74 -12.14
C ASN A 313 18.24 7.59 -11.52
N TRP A 314 17.69 7.81 -10.33
CA TRP A 314 16.96 6.77 -9.62
C TRP A 314 15.55 6.60 -10.17
N LEU A 315 15.13 5.35 -10.26
CA LEU A 315 13.75 4.95 -10.51
C LEU A 315 13.02 4.55 -9.21
N ALA A 316 13.77 4.23 -8.16
CA ALA A 316 13.29 3.91 -6.82
C ALA A 316 14.32 4.38 -5.77
N SER A 317 13.90 4.60 -4.52
CA SER A 317 14.85 4.87 -3.43
C SER A 317 15.85 3.71 -3.31
N PRO A 318 17.16 3.99 -3.12
CA PRO A 318 18.15 2.95 -2.94
C PRO A 318 17.94 2.20 -1.63
N ILE A 319 18.39 0.95 -1.61
CA ILE A 319 18.30 0.10 -0.43
C ILE A 319 19.68 -0.25 0.09
N ALA A 320 19.85 -0.21 1.41
CA ALA A 320 20.99 -0.84 2.06
C ALA A 320 20.77 -2.35 2.09
N ILE A 321 21.82 -3.10 1.73
CA ILE A 321 21.80 -4.56 1.69
C ILE A 321 23.08 -5.14 2.31
N HIS A 322 22.97 -6.35 2.84
CA HIS A 322 24.09 -7.04 3.50
C HIS A 322 24.39 -8.36 2.81
N LYS A 323 25.68 -8.69 2.72
CA LYS A 323 26.16 -10.00 2.27
C LYS A 323 26.91 -10.73 3.38
#